data_AF-A0A972N7P4-F1
#
_entry.id   AF-A0A972N7P4-F1
#
_cell.length_a   1.000
_cell.length_b   1.000
_cell.length_c   1.000
_cell.angle_alpha   90.00
_cell.angle_beta   90.00
_cell.angle_gamma   90.00
#
_symmetry.space_group_name_H-M   'P 1'
#
loop_
_entity.id
_entity.type
_entity.pdbx_description
1 polymer ?
#
loop_
_entity_poly.entity_id
_entity_poly.type
_entity_poly.pdbx_seq_one_letter_code
_entity_poly.pdbx_strand_id
1 'polypeptide(L)'
;MTRPLVIVFGGSRVYPGDDAYEEAYRLGALLARAGFTVGSGGYQGVMEAVSRGAREAGGHVVGYTCDIFEDVEPNPWLSEERRTRTLTERIERMAQEGDAFIALHGGIGTLAELTVVWNLLLLDHLGSKPFLLVGDEWLPLLETFREHTQMGSSAFQLVTPVATPEEAVAYLQARDLRPEEADA
;
A
#
# COMPACT_ATOMS: atom_id res chain seq x y z
N MET A 1 10.06 -19.81 -4.91
CA MET A 1 10.52 -18.41 -4.93
C MET A 1 9.39 -17.56 -4.39
N THR A 2 9.63 -16.85 -3.30
CA THR A 2 8.67 -15.97 -2.63
C THR A 2 8.43 -14.75 -3.52
N ARG A 3 7.16 -14.42 -3.79
CA ARG A 3 6.78 -13.23 -4.57
C ARG A 3 6.85 -12.00 -3.66
N PRO A 4 7.50 -10.89 -4.05
CA PRO A 4 7.57 -9.70 -3.22
C PRO A 4 6.16 -9.18 -2.89
N LEU A 5 5.99 -8.68 -1.67
CA LEU A 5 4.73 -8.19 -1.13
C LEU A 5 4.61 -6.68 -1.30
N VAL A 6 3.62 -6.23 -2.06
CA VAL A 6 3.28 -4.82 -2.21
C VAL A 6 2.09 -4.49 -1.32
N ILE A 7 2.30 -3.63 -0.33
CA ILE A 7 1.24 -3.14 0.56
C ILE A 7 0.57 -1.92 -0.07
N VAL A 8 -0.76 -1.97 -0.17
CA VAL A 8 -1.57 -0.89 -0.73
C VAL A 8 -2.45 -0.26 0.35
N PHE A 9 -2.30 1.05 0.51
CA PHE A 9 -3.11 1.89 1.39
C PHE A 9 -4.10 2.72 0.57
N GLY A 10 -5.27 3.01 1.14
CA GLY A 10 -6.27 3.87 0.50
C GLY A 10 -7.59 3.95 1.26
N GLY A 11 -8.50 4.77 0.74
CA GLY A 11 -9.78 5.07 1.41
C GLY A 11 -10.75 3.89 1.49
N SER A 12 -11.54 3.84 2.58
CA SER A 12 -12.61 2.85 2.79
C SER A 12 -13.99 3.30 2.26
N ARG A 13 -14.07 4.49 1.66
CA ARG A 13 -15.32 5.14 1.21
C ARG A 13 -15.34 5.32 -0.31
N VAL A 14 -14.95 4.28 -1.03
CA VAL A 14 -15.07 4.16 -2.48
C VAL A 14 -15.82 2.89 -2.79
N TYR A 15 -16.61 2.86 -3.85
CA TYR A 15 -17.53 1.77 -4.16
C TYR A 15 -17.42 1.36 -5.64
N PRO A 16 -17.83 0.13 -6.01
CA PRO A 16 -17.84 -0.30 -7.41
C PRO A 16 -18.54 0.71 -8.32
N GLY A 17 -17.89 1.08 -9.43
CA GLY A 17 -18.34 2.12 -10.35
C GLY A 17 -17.80 3.53 -10.06
N ASP A 18 -17.20 3.79 -8.90
CA ASP A 18 -16.42 5.01 -8.66
C ASP A 18 -15.07 4.91 -9.39
N ASP A 19 -14.60 6.00 -10.00
CA ASP A 19 -13.31 6.03 -10.71
C ASP A 19 -12.15 5.56 -9.81
N ALA A 20 -12.14 5.96 -8.54
CA ALA A 20 -11.13 5.56 -7.56
C ALA A 20 -11.19 4.06 -7.20
N TYR A 21 -12.37 3.44 -7.23
CA TYR A 21 -12.50 2.00 -7.02
C TYR A 21 -11.96 1.25 -8.24
N GLU A 22 -12.32 1.69 -9.46
CA GLU A 22 -11.85 1.06 -10.70
C GLU A 22 -10.34 1.21 -10.89
N GLU A 23 -9.75 2.33 -10.46
CA GLU A 23 -8.31 2.54 -10.41
C GLU A 23 -7.63 1.55 -9.46
N ALA A 24 -8.13 1.42 -8.22
CA ALA A 24 -7.60 0.47 -7.24
C ALA A 24 -7.73 -0.99 -7.71
N TYR A 25 -8.87 -1.34 -8.33
CA TYR A 25 -9.08 -2.65 -8.94
C TYR A 25 -8.06 -2.92 -10.05
N ARG A 26 -7.84 -1.95 -10.94
CA ARG A 26 -6.84 -2.05 -12.00
C ARG A 26 -5.43 -2.22 -11.44
N LEU A 27 -5.07 -1.43 -10.42
CA LEU A 27 -3.79 -1.55 -9.72
C LEU A 27 -3.56 -2.98 -9.21
N GLY A 28 -4.55 -3.56 -8.52
CA GLY A 28 -4.46 -4.93 -8.01
C GLY A 28 -4.21 -5.96 -9.11
N ALA A 29 -4.93 -5.85 -10.23
CA ALA A 29 -4.74 -6.74 -11.38
C ALA A 29 -3.36 -6.59 -12.02
N LEU A 30 -2.84 -5.36 -12.14
CA LEU A 30 -1.51 -5.08 -12.69
C LEU A 30 -0.41 -5.66 -11.79
N LEU A 31 -0.50 -5.46 -10.47
CA LEU A 31 0.46 -5.99 -9.51
C LEU A 31 0.51 -7.53 -9.55
N ALA A 32 -0.64 -8.17 -9.57
CA ALA A 32 -0.73 -9.63 -9.66
C ALA A 32 -0.11 -10.17 -10.96
N ARG A 33 -0.40 -9.55 -12.11
CA ARG A 33 0.18 -9.91 -13.42
C ARG A 33 1.70 -9.68 -13.47
N ALA A 34 2.18 -8.67 -12.75
CA ALA A 34 3.61 -8.39 -12.61
C ALA A 34 4.33 -9.36 -11.66
N GLY A 35 3.61 -10.29 -11.01
CA GLY A 35 4.20 -11.33 -10.17
C GLY A 35 4.31 -10.96 -8.69
N PHE A 36 3.66 -9.89 -8.25
CA PHE A 36 3.65 -9.48 -6.84
C PHE A 36 2.54 -10.17 -6.04
N THR A 37 2.77 -10.30 -4.74
CA THR A 37 1.72 -10.51 -3.74
C THR A 37 1.14 -9.15 -3.37
N VAL A 38 -0.18 -9.06 -3.20
CA VAL A 38 -0.86 -7.80 -2.85
C VAL A 38 -1.33 -7.86 -1.40
N GLY A 39 -0.91 -6.89 -0.58
CA GLY A 39 -1.38 -6.73 0.80
C GLY A 39 -2.23 -5.48 0.95
N SER A 40 -3.27 -5.54 1.79
CA SER A 40 -4.06 -4.36 2.17
C SER A 40 -4.66 -4.53 3.57
N GLY A 41 -5.38 -3.54 4.07
CA GLY A 41 -6.12 -3.67 5.34
C GLY A 41 -7.26 -4.68 5.32
N GLY A 42 -7.61 -5.25 4.17
CA GLY A 42 -8.49 -6.42 4.08
C GLY A 42 -9.99 -6.15 4.21
N TYR A 43 -10.42 -4.89 4.28
CA TYR A 43 -11.83 -4.52 4.36
C TYR A 43 -12.35 -3.96 3.03
N GLN A 44 -13.40 -3.14 3.07
CA GLN A 44 -14.08 -2.49 1.94
C GLN A 44 -13.27 -1.35 1.29
N GLY A 45 -13.77 -0.82 0.17
CA GLY A 45 -13.21 0.34 -0.51
C GLY A 45 -11.97 -0.01 -1.35
N VAL A 46 -10.93 0.83 -1.30
CA VAL A 46 -9.67 0.59 -2.02
C VAL A 46 -9.09 -0.79 -1.68
N MET A 47 -9.19 -1.19 -0.40
CA MET A 47 -8.71 -2.48 0.09
C MET A 47 -9.42 -3.64 -0.61
N GLU A 48 -10.74 -3.57 -0.78
CA GLU A 48 -11.50 -4.58 -1.50
C GLU A 48 -11.19 -4.55 -2.99
N ALA A 49 -11.18 -3.36 -3.60
CA ALA A 49 -10.94 -3.18 -5.01
C ALA A 49 -9.61 -3.80 -5.45
N VAL A 50 -8.52 -3.43 -4.75
CA VAL A 50 -7.18 -3.97 -5.03
C VAL A 50 -7.09 -5.47 -4.78
N SER A 51 -7.75 -5.96 -3.72
CA SER A 51 -7.83 -7.40 -3.42
C SER A 51 -8.55 -8.16 -4.54
N ARG A 52 -9.68 -7.65 -4.97
CA ARG A 52 -10.49 -8.22 -6.05
C ARG A 52 -9.72 -8.28 -7.36
N GLY A 53 -9.16 -7.15 -7.80
CA GLY A 53 -8.39 -7.09 -9.04
C GLY A 53 -7.21 -8.04 -9.03
N ALA A 54 -6.50 -8.14 -7.89
CA ALA A 54 -5.40 -9.07 -7.74
C ALA A 54 -5.85 -10.53 -7.80
N ARG A 55 -6.93 -10.92 -7.09
CA ARG A 55 -7.43 -12.31 -7.13
C ARG A 55 -7.95 -12.74 -8.48
N GLU A 56 -8.75 -11.90 -9.13
CA GLU A 56 -9.29 -12.21 -10.46
C GLU A 56 -8.17 -12.36 -11.50
N ALA A 57 -7.03 -11.69 -11.31
CA ALA A 57 -5.81 -11.86 -12.10
C ALA A 57 -4.93 -13.06 -11.69
N GLY A 58 -5.36 -13.90 -10.74
CA GLY A 58 -4.61 -15.07 -10.27
C GLY A 58 -3.51 -14.75 -9.25
N GLY A 59 -3.54 -13.57 -8.65
CA GLY A 59 -2.63 -13.11 -7.60
C GLY A 59 -2.92 -13.72 -6.22
N HIS A 60 -1.93 -13.59 -5.34
CA HIS A 60 -2.09 -13.89 -3.92
C HIS A 60 -2.36 -12.59 -3.15
N VAL A 61 -3.36 -12.61 -2.27
CA VAL A 61 -3.82 -11.42 -1.54
C VAL A 61 -3.79 -11.65 -0.04
N VAL A 62 -3.17 -10.74 0.69
CA VAL A 62 -3.05 -10.77 2.15
C VAL A 62 -3.88 -9.63 2.74
N GLY A 63 -4.80 -9.95 3.65
CA GLY A 63 -5.56 -8.94 4.39
C GLY A 63 -5.05 -8.80 5.81
N TYR A 64 -4.60 -7.60 6.19
CA TYR A 64 -4.17 -7.26 7.53
C TYR A 64 -5.34 -6.69 8.32
N THR A 65 -6.11 -7.56 8.97
CA THR A 65 -7.31 -7.18 9.75
C THR A 65 -6.93 -6.85 11.19
N CYS A 66 -7.83 -6.19 11.92
CA CYS A 66 -7.62 -5.82 13.32
C CYS A 66 -8.90 -5.97 14.15
N ASP A 67 -8.75 -6.43 15.40
CA ASP A 67 -9.85 -6.62 16.36
C ASP A 67 -10.65 -5.35 16.65
N ILE A 68 -10.07 -4.15 16.45
CA ILE A 68 -10.82 -2.89 16.59
C ILE A 68 -11.97 -2.75 15.57
N PHE A 69 -11.93 -3.54 14.50
CA PHE A 69 -12.97 -3.59 13.45
C PHE A 69 -13.73 -4.92 13.51
N GLU A 70 -13.97 -5.48 14.71
CA GLU A 70 -14.62 -6.78 14.89
C GLU A 70 -16.01 -6.91 14.24
N ASP A 71 -16.74 -5.80 14.10
CA ASP A 71 -18.06 -5.75 13.45
C ASP A 71 -17.99 -5.64 11.92
N VAL A 72 -16.78 -5.57 11.34
CA VAL A 72 -16.57 -5.43 9.89
C VAL A 72 -15.98 -6.71 9.33
N GLU A 73 -16.74 -7.36 8.45
CA GLU A 73 -16.27 -8.56 7.77
C GLU A 73 -15.10 -8.24 6.80
N PRO A 74 -14.04 -9.06 6.80
CA PRO A 74 -13.01 -8.97 5.78
C PRO A 74 -13.60 -9.21 4.38
N ASN A 75 -13.02 -8.58 3.36
CA ASN A 75 -13.52 -8.74 2.00
C ASN A 75 -13.31 -10.19 1.50
N PRO A 76 -14.18 -10.71 0.60
CA PRO A 76 -14.15 -12.12 0.19
C PRO A 76 -12.98 -12.46 -0.75
N TRP A 77 -12.12 -11.50 -1.09
CA TRP A 77 -11.04 -11.65 -2.04
C TRP A 77 -9.69 -11.94 -1.36
N LEU A 78 -9.66 -12.16 -0.05
CA LEU A 78 -8.42 -12.51 0.62
C LEU A 78 -7.99 -13.95 0.27
N SER A 79 -6.69 -14.17 0.04
CA SER A 79 -6.10 -15.51 0.07
C SER A 79 -5.76 -15.94 1.50
N GLU A 80 -5.33 -14.96 2.30
CA GLU A 80 -4.86 -15.14 3.67
C GLU A 80 -5.30 -13.93 4.50
N GLU A 81 -5.75 -14.16 5.73
CA GLU A 81 -6.02 -13.13 6.73
C GLU A 81 -4.91 -13.14 7.79
N ARG A 82 -4.35 -11.96 8.07
CA ARG A 82 -3.32 -11.71 9.07
C ARG A 82 -3.83 -10.75 10.14
N ARG A 83 -4.64 -11.30 11.06
CA ARG A 83 -5.32 -10.54 12.12
C ARG A 83 -4.37 -10.06 13.21
N THR A 84 -4.53 -8.82 13.66
CA THR A 84 -3.81 -8.22 14.81
C THR A 84 -4.78 -7.71 15.88
N ARG A 85 -4.28 -7.46 17.10
CA ARG A 85 -5.13 -6.99 18.20
C ARG A 85 -5.32 -5.48 18.19
N THR A 86 -4.26 -4.76 17.85
CA THR A 86 -4.29 -3.28 17.84
C THR A 86 -4.04 -2.71 16.46
N LEU A 87 -4.50 -1.48 16.24
CA LEU A 87 -4.25 -0.75 15.00
C LEU A 87 -2.75 -0.49 14.81
N THR A 88 -2.01 -0.20 15.88
CA THR A 88 -0.57 0.04 15.80
C THR A 88 0.18 -1.22 15.39
N GLU A 89 -0.15 -2.37 15.98
CA GLU A 89 0.40 -3.67 15.56
C GLU A 89 0.09 -3.96 14.08
N ARG A 90 -1.11 -3.61 13.62
CA ARG A 90 -1.52 -3.77 12.21
C ARG A 90 -0.60 -2.96 11.29
N ILE A 91 -0.43 -1.68 11.59
CA ILE A 91 0.39 -0.76 10.76
C ILE A 91 1.85 -1.18 10.79
N GLU A 92 2.39 -1.50 11.96
CA GLU A 92 3.77 -1.98 12.12
C GLU A 92 4.01 -3.26 11.31
N ARG A 93 3.08 -4.23 11.40
CA ARG A 93 3.20 -5.49 10.66
C ARG A 93 3.19 -5.27 9.15
N MET A 94 2.28 -4.43 8.64
CA MET A 94 2.26 -4.06 7.22
C MET A 94 3.57 -3.40 6.80
N ALA A 95 4.11 -2.47 7.61
CA ALA A 95 5.36 -1.79 7.31
C ALA A 95 6.56 -2.75 7.29
N GLN A 96 6.63 -3.71 8.22
CA GLN A 96 7.76 -4.65 8.30
C GLN A 96 7.71 -5.71 7.20
N GLU A 97 6.53 -6.27 6.92
CA GLU A 97 6.36 -7.36 5.95
C GLU A 97 6.33 -6.89 4.49
N GLY A 98 5.98 -5.63 4.21
CA GLY A 98 5.95 -5.09 2.84
C GLY A 98 7.35 -4.92 2.25
N ASP A 99 7.53 -5.32 0.99
CA ASP A 99 8.74 -5.10 0.19
C ASP A 99 8.65 -3.78 -0.61
N ALA A 100 7.42 -3.30 -0.85
CA ALA A 100 7.14 -1.99 -1.40
C ALA A 100 5.76 -1.50 -0.92
N PHE A 101 5.55 -0.19 -1.01
CA PHE A 101 4.33 0.48 -0.55
C PHE A 101 3.73 1.34 -1.65
N ILE A 102 2.41 1.33 -1.74
CA ILE A 102 1.64 2.22 -2.62
C ILE A 102 0.54 2.85 -1.79
N ALA A 103 0.43 4.18 -1.82
CA ALA A 103 -0.73 4.89 -1.28
C ALA A 103 -1.57 5.47 -2.42
N LEU A 104 -2.83 5.06 -2.48
CA LEU A 104 -3.90 5.71 -3.25
C LEU A 104 -4.59 6.76 -2.37
N HIS A 105 -5.42 7.62 -2.97
CA HIS A 105 -6.17 8.61 -2.20
C HIS A 105 -7.03 7.98 -1.10
N GLY A 106 -7.08 8.66 0.04
CA GLY A 106 -7.74 8.13 1.22
C GLY A 106 -7.88 9.14 2.35
N GLY A 107 -8.42 8.66 3.47
CA GLY A 107 -8.70 9.48 4.64
C GLY A 107 -7.57 9.45 5.67
N ILE A 108 -7.93 9.80 6.91
CA ILE A 108 -6.98 9.82 8.05
C ILE A 108 -6.28 8.49 8.30
N GLY A 109 -6.94 7.36 8.03
CA GLY A 109 -6.33 6.03 8.15
C GLY A 109 -5.18 5.83 7.17
N THR A 110 -5.39 6.18 5.91
CA THR A 110 -4.35 6.16 4.86
C THR A 110 -3.18 7.07 5.21
N LEU A 111 -3.46 8.28 5.74
CA LEU A 111 -2.42 9.20 6.19
C LEU A 111 -1.64 8.66 7.41
N ALA A 112 -2.30 7.97 8.33
CA ALA A 112 -1.63 7.32 9.47
C ALA A 112 -0.68 6.21 8.99
N GLU A 113 -1.14 5.33 8.10
CA GLU A 113 -0.32 4.27 7.50
C GLU A 113 0.88 4.87 6.72
N LEU A 114 0.60 5.85 5.86
CA LEU A 114 1.61 6.54 5.06
C LEU A 114 2.67 7.23 5.93
N THR A 115 2.27 7.97 6.96
CA THR A 115 3.23 8.71 7.78
C THR A 115 4.10 7.78 8.63
N VAL A 116 3.58 6.64 9.08
CA VAL A 116 4.39 5.63 9.77
C VAL A 116 5.43 5.04 8.83
N VAL A 117 5.04 4.58 7.62
CA VAL A 117 5.98 4.04 6.64
C VAL A 117 7.03 5.09 6.23
N TRP A 118 6.59 6.32 5.97
CA TRP A 118 7.48 7.42 5.59
C TRP A 118 8.50 7.74 6.69
N ASN A 119 8.06 7.77 7.96
CA ASN A 119 8.96 8.00 9.08
C ASN A 119 9.94 6.82 9.27
N LEU A 120 9.51 5.58 9.08
CA LEU A 120 10.40 4.41 9.18
C LEU A 120 11.44 4.39 8.04
N LEU A 121 11.10 4.83 6.83
CA LEU A 121 12.06 5.05 5.75
C LEU A 121 13.07 6.15 6.11
N LEU A 122 12.60 7.25 6.69
CA LEU A 122 13.46 8.36 7.13
C LEU A 122 14.47 7.92 8.19
N LEU A 123 14.06 7.01 9.07
CA LEU A 123 14.90 6.42 10.10
C LEU A 123 15.74 5.23 9.60
N ASP A 124 15.70 4.91 8.30
CA ASP A 124 16.41 3.78 7.68
C ASP A 124 16.03 2.39 8.26
N HIS A 125 14.85 2.27 8.88
CA HIS A 125 14.36 1.00 9.44
C HIS A 125 13.73 0.09 8.38
N LEU A 126 13.44 0.63 7.19
CA LEU A 126 12.89 -0.10 6.05
C LEU A 126 13.88 -0.17 4.87
N GLY A 127 15.11 0.31 5.04
CA GLY A 127 16.10 0.42 3.96
C GLY A 127 15.58 1.22 2.77
N SER A 128 15.91 0.76 1.56
CA SER A 128 15.56 1.43 0.30
C SER A 128 14.25 0.93 -0.35
N LYS A 129 13.34 0.35 0.46
CA LYS A 129 12.04 -0.14 -0.01
C LYS A 129 11.25 0.97 -0.71
N PRO A 130 10.72 0.74 -1.93
CA PRO A 130 9.98 1.75 -2.66
C PRO A 130 8.70 2.18 -1.94
N PHE A 131 8.43 3.48 -1.96
CA PHE A 131 7.14 4.02 -1.54
C PHE A 131 6.59 4.98 -2.60
N LEU A 132 5.49 4.59 -3.22
CA LEU A 132 4.83 5.35 -4.28
C LEU A 132 3.51 5.97 -3.81
N LEU A 133 3.25 7.17 -4.30
CA LEU A 133 1.99 7.89 -4.11
C LEU A 133 1.32 8.00 -5.48
N VAL A 134 0.21 7.29 -5.67
CA VAL A 134 -0.49 7.19 -6.96
C VAL A 134 -1.64 8.19 -6.98
N GLY A 135 -1.66 9.04 -8.00
CA GLY A 135 -2.69 10.06 -8.23
C GLY A 135 -2.13 11.49 -8.14
N ASP A 136 -2.57 12.37 -9.04
CA ASP A 136 -2.12 13.75 -9.13
C ASP A 136 -2.46 14.58 -7.88
N GLU A 137 -3.49 14.17 -7.13
CA GLU A 137 -3.92 14.78 -5.87
C GLU A 137 -2.85 14.75 -4.77
N TRP A 138 -1.85 13.86 -4.87
CA TRP A 138 -0.72 13.86 -3.93
C TRP A 138 0.20 15.06 -4.10
N LEU A 139 0.33 15.59 -5.32
CA LEU A 139 1.22 16.72 -5.60
C LEU A 139 0.89 17.96 -4.75
N PRO A 140 -0.36 18.49 -4.73
CA PRO A 140 -0.70 19.62 -3.87
C PRO A 140 -0.57 19.31 -2.37
N LEU A 141 -0.79 18.07 -1.94
CA LEU A 141 -0.63 17.68 -0.53
C LEU A 141 0.85 17.64 -0.11
N LEU A 142 1.73 17.13 -0.97
CA LEU A 142 3.17 17.15 -0.75
C LEU A 142 3.70 18.59 -0.66
N GLU A 143 3.19 19.49 -1.49
CA GLU A 143 3.54 20.90 -1.41
C GLU A 143 3.05 21.54 -0.11
N THR A 144 1.81 21.23 0.29
CA THR A 144 1.26 21.65 1.59
C THR A 144 2.14 21.20 2.75
N PHE A 145 2.63 19.95 2.74
CA PHE A 145 3.57 19.48 3.77
C PHE A 145 4.89 20.22 3.72
N ARG A 146 5.41 20.51 2.53
CA ARG A 146 6.66 21.26 2.35
C ARG A 146 6.55 22.69 2.90
N GLU A 147 5.42 23.34 2.69
CA GLU A 147 5.18 24.72 3.11
C GLU A 147 4.84 24.86 4.60
N HIS A 148 4.11 23.90 5.16
CA HIS A 148 3.48 24.05 6.47
C HIS A 148 4.02 23.12 7.57
N THR A 149 5.05 22.33 7.29
CA THR A 149 5.71 21.47 8.28
C THR A 149 7.22 21.72 8.34
N GLN A 150 7.89 21.09 9.31
CA GLN A 150 9.35 21.15 9.46
C GLN A 150 10.07 19.99 8.77
N MET A 151 9.43 19.33 7.80
CA MET A 151 10.03 18.20 7.08
C MET A 151 11.20 18.68 6.21
N GLY A 152 12.37 18.04 6.40
CA GLY A 152 13.54 18.30 5.57
C GLY A 152 13.36 17.81 4.13
N SER A 153 14.14 18.37 3.19
CA SER A 153 14.08 17.99 1.77
C SER A 153 14.36 16.50 1.53
N SER A 154 15.21 15.88 2.36
CA SER A 154 15.53 14.45 2.30
C SER A 154 14.30 13.57 2.54
N ALA A 155 13.36 13.98 3.39
CA ALA A 155 12.14 13.22 3.62
C ALA A 155 11.33 13.08 2.31
N PHE A 156 11.21 14.16 1.54
CA PHE A 156 10.48 14.15 0.26
C PHE A 156 11.15 13.32 -0.84
N GLN A 157 12.43 12.95 -0.70
CA GLN A 157 13.12 12.06 -1.63
C GLN A 157 12.78 10.58 -1.40
N LEU A 158 12.14 10.25 -0.27
CA LEU A 158 11.79 8.88 0.12
C LEU A 158 10.44 8.42 -0.46
N VAL A 159 9.65 9.33 -1.02
CA VAL A 159 8.36 9.04 -1.66
C VAL A 159 8.42 9.42 -3.13
N THR A 160 7.85 8.59 -3.99
CA THR A 160 7.80 8.84 -5.43
C THR A 160 6.35 9.05 -5.87
N PRO A 161 5.93 10.28 -6.19
CA PRO A 161 4.62 10.50 -6.81
C PRO A 161 4.62 9.96 -8.24
N VAL A 162 3.53 9.29 -8.63
CA VAL A 162 3.27 8.80 -9.98
C VAL A 162 1.80 9.06 -10.33
N ALA A 163 1.50 9.26 -11.61
CA ALA A 163 0.16 9.68 -12.02
C ALA A 163 -0.82 8.50 -12.10
N THR A 164 -0.33 7.28 -12.35
CA THR A 164 -1.19 6.13 -12.68
C THR A 164 -0.73 4.81 -12.04
N PRO A 165 -1.65 3.83 -11.88
CA PRO A 165 -1.29 2.47 -11.52
C PRO A 165 -0.25 1.83 -12.45
N GLU A 166 -0.33 2.10 -13.75
CA GLU A 166 0.60 1.58 -14.76
C GLU A 166 2.02 2.07 -14.53
N GLU A 167 2.19 3.36 -14.23
CA GLU A 167 3.49 3.94 -13.86
C GLU A 167 4.03 3.33 -12.57
N ALA A 168 3.17 3.12 -11.56
CA ALA A 168 3.58 2.51 -10.31
C ALA A 168 4.11 1.09 -10.50
N VAL A 169 3.39 0.26 -11.26
CA VAL A 169 3.82 -1.12 -11.52
C VAL A 169 5.08 -1.16 -12.37
N ALA A 170 5.20 -0.31 -13.40
CA ALA A 170 6.41 -0.20 -14.20
C ALA A 170 7.63 0.20 -13.36
N TYR A 171 7.45 1.15 -12.43
CA TYR A 171 8.50 1.57 -11.49
C TYR A 171 8.97 0.42 -10.60
N LEU A 172 8.04 -0.40 -10.08
CA LEU A 172 8.38 -1.56 -9.24
C LEU A 172 9.05 -2.68 -10.06
N GLN A 173 8.60 -2.95 -11.28
CA GLN A 173 9.20 -3.98 -12.15
C GLN A 173 10.62 -3.66 -12.59
N ALA A 174 10.96 -2.37 -12.69
CA ALA A 174 12.32 -1.93 -13.00
C ALA A 174 13.31 -2.13 -11.84
N ARG A 175 12.84 -2.58 -10.68
CA ARG A 175 13.63 -2.79 -9.46
C ARG A 175 13.70 -4.27 -9.12
N ASP A 176 14.84 -4.66 -8.55
CA ASP A 176 14.99 -5.97 -7.95
C ASP A 176 14.47 -5.93 -6.52
N LEU A 177 13.21 -6.30 -6.33
CA LEU A 177 12.53 -6.34 -5.02
C LEU A 177 12.63 -7.71 -4.36
N ARG A 178 13.53 -8.57 -4.83
CA ARG A 178 13.76 -9.86 -4.16
C ARG A 178 14.27 -9.57 -2.75
N PRO A 179 13.71 -10.22 -1.72
CA PRO A 179 14.24 -10.10 -0.37
C PRO A 179 15.74 -10.38 -0.41
N GLU A 180 16.56 -9.51 0.17
CA GLU A 180 17.94 -9.90 0.50
C GLU A 180 17.83 -11.17 1.35
N GLU A 181 18.50 -12.24 0.93
CA GLU A 181 18.57 -13.44 1.75
C GLU A 181 19.12 -13.00 3.10
N ALA A 182 18.30 -13.09 4.15
CA ALA A 182 18.76 -12.83 5.49
C ALA A 182 19.92 -13.81 5.73
N ASP A 183 21.14 -13.28 5.78
CA ASP A 183 22.35 -14.05 6.07
C ASP A 183 22.07 -14.90 7.32
N ALA A 184 22.20 -16.22 7.14
CA ALA A 184 21.93 -17.25 8.13
C ALA A 184 22.87 -17.21 9.34
#